data_AF-A0A2N0V5S2-F1
#
_entry.id   AF-A0A2N0V5S2-F1
#
_cell.length_a   1.000
_cell.length_b   1.000
_cell.length_c   1.000
_cell.angle_alpha   90.00
_cell.angle_beta   90.00
_cell.angle_gamma   90.00
#
_symmetry.space_group_name_H-M   'P 1'
#
loop_
_entity.id
_entity.type
_entity.pdbx_description
1 polymer ?
#
loop_
_entity_poly.entity_id
_entity_poly.type
_entity_poly.pdbx_seq_one_letter_code
_entity_poly.pdbx_strand_id
1 'polypeptide(L)'
;MSSEQPVNTPPNLTEQDLLHWTQARCDHLQAQAKVLVDDYWRQLKSQRQKHSKSESGRIGVRIRCRENQRAFSIEWYRMATLRQNGQTKPIAQYVKKGRGYRYPLGNLLKGEPAWEAELVEELETEFAHIRQQLDRLGKIRDAVQRYCKVIDANDKFIG
;
A
#
# COMPACT_ATOMS: atom_id res chain seq x y z
N MET A 1 19.27 -0.59 56.23
CA MET A 1 18.37 -0.50 55.06
C MET A 1 19.17 0.08 53.90
N SER A 2 19.51 -0.74 52.92
CA SER A 2 19.91 -0.30 51.57
C SER A 2 19.60 -1.45 50.62
N SER A 3 18.39 -1.46 50.10
CA SER A 3 17.99 -2.30 48.98
C SER A 3 18.37 -1.57 47.70
N GLU A 4 19.50 -1.96 47.11
CA GLU A 4 19.84 -1.58 45.73
C GLU A 4 18.77 -2.20 44.81
N GLN A 5 17.95 -1.35 44.20
CA GLN A 5 17.09 -1.79 43.12
C GLN A 5 17.94 -2.01 41.86
N PRO A 6 17.74 -3.11 41.11
CA PRO A 6 18.47 -3.34 39.88
C PRO A 6 18.12 -2.26 38.87
N VAL A 7 19.14 -1.56 38.37
CA VAL A 7 19.05 -0.62 37.25
C VAL A 7 18.52 -1.38 36.05
N ASN A 8 17.24 -1.19 35.75
CA ASN A 8 16.55 -1.78 34.62
C ASN A 8 17.10 -1.12 33.35
N THR A 9 18.20 -1.64 32.84
CA THR A 9 18.82 -1.15 31.59
C THR A 9 17.85 -1.51 30.47
N PRO A 10 17.30 -0.54 29.72
CA PRO A 10 16.42 -0.84 28.62
C PRO A 10 17.17 -1.73 27.61
N PRO A 11 16.51 -2.74 27.02
CA PRO A 11 17.17 -3.61 26.06
C PRO A 11 17.77 -2.78 24.92
N ASN A 12 19.04 -3.04 24.61
CA ASN A 12 19.72 -2.41 23.47
C ASN A 12 18.98 -2.81 22.19
N LEU A 13 18.44 -1.82 21.47
CA LEU A 13 17.78 -2.01 20.19
C LEU A 13 18.81 -2.38 19.12
N THR A 14 18.66 -3.53 18.47
CA THR A 14 19.57 -3.99 17.41
C THR A 14 19.09 -3.58 16.01
N GLU A 15 19.96 -3.67 15.01
CA GLU A 15 19.60 -3.49 13.60
C GLU A 15 18.54 -4.49 13.15
N GLN A 16 18.61 -5.72 13.66
CA GLN A 16 17.63 -6.76 13.37
C GLN A 16 16.26 -6.40 13.97
N ASP A 17 16.22 -5.81 15.16
CA ASP A 17 14.98 -5.32 15.77
C ASP A 17 14.35 -4.21 14.93
N LEU A 18 15.16 -3.28 14.41
CA LEU A 18 14.69 -2.22 13.51
C LEU A 18 14.12 -2.78 12.20
N LEU A 19 14.75 -3.82 11.63
CA LEU A 19 14.26 -4.49 10.42
C LEU A 19 12.94 -5.23 10.68
N HIS A 20 12.83 -5.95 11.80
CA HIS A 20 11.60 -6.60 12.22
C HIS A 20 10.48 -5.60 12.48
N TRP A 21 10.77 -4.52 13.19
CA TRP A 21 9.82 -3.44 13.46
C TRP A 21 9.31 -2.81 12.16
N THR A 22 10.21 -2.54 11.21
CA THR A 22 9.84 -1.98 9.92
C THR A 22 8.93 -2.92 9.13
N GLN A 23 9.23 -4.23 9.15
CA GLN A 23 8.38 -5.24 8.51
C GLN A 23 7.00 -5.32 9.16
N ALA A 24 6.93 -5.41 10.49
CA ALA A 24 5.67 -5.43 11.22
C ALA A 24 4.81 -4.19 10.93
N ARG A 25 5.45 -3.02 10.78
CA ARG A 25 4.74 -1.79 10.40
C ARG A 25 4.22 -1.83 8.96
N CYS A 26 4.98 -2.38 8.02
CA CYS A 26 4.51 -2.63 6.65
C CYS A 26 3.30 -3.57 6.63
N ASP A 27 3.33 -4.66 7.41
CA ASP A 27 2.24 -5.63 7.48
C ASP A 27 0.97 -5.00 8.09
N HIS A 28 1.13 -4.15 9.10
CA HIS A 28 0.04 -3.36 9.66
C HIS A 28 -0.59 -2.42 8.63
N LEU A 29 0.22 -1.68 7.87
CA LEU A 29 -0.27 -0.82 6.79
C LEU A 29 -1.00 -1.63 5.70
N GLN A 30 -0.55 -2.86 5.44
CA GLN A 30 -1.22 -3.75 4.50
C GLN A 30 -2.61 -4.16 4.98
N ALA A 31 -2.71 -4.54 6.25
CA ALA A 31 -3.98 -4.88 6.88
C ALA A 31 -4.96 -3.68 6.84
N GLN A 32 -4.47 -2.48 7.18
CA GLN A 32 -5.26 -1.25 7.07
C GLN A 32 -5.74 -0.99 5.64
N ALA A 33 -4.85 -1.06 4.66
CA ALA A 33 -5.21 -0.90 3.25
C ALA A 33 -6.25 -1.95 2.82
N LYS A 34 -6.13 -3.19 3.30
CA LYS A 34 -7.07 -4.27 2.97
C LYS A 34 -8.47 -3.98 3.49
N VAL A 35 -8.60 -3.48 4.72
CA VAL A 35 -9.90 -3.09 5.28
C VAL A 35 -10.56 -2.01 4.41
N LEU A 36 -9.81 -0.97 4.03
CA LEU A 36 -10.32 0.10 3.15
C LEU A 36 -10.74 -0.42 1.77
N VAL A 37 -9.94 -1.30 1.16
CA VAL A 37 -10.26 -1.92 -0.13
C VAL A 37 -11.50 -2.81 -0.03
N ASP A 38 -11.61 -3.63 1.00
CA ASP A 38 -12.75 -4.52 1.19
C ASP A 38 -14.04 -3.71 1.43
N ASP A 39 -13.96 -2.59 2.17
CA ASP A 39 -15.10 -1.71 2.37
C ASP A 39 -15.52 -0.99 1.08
N TYR A 40 -14.56 -0.49 0.30
CA TYR A 40 -14.83 0.07 -1.05
C TYR A 40 -15.62 -0.91 -1.93
N TRP A 41 -15.18 -2.17 -2.01
CA TRP A 41 -15.85 -3.17 -2.82
C TRP A 41 -17.26 -3.49 -2.31
N ARG A 42 -17.48 -3.43 -0.99
CA ARG A 42 -18.80 -3.58 -0.39
C ARG A 42 -19.71 -2.42 -0.77
N GLN A 43 -19.23 -1.18 -0.67
CA GLN A 43 -19.98 0.01 -1.06
C GLN A 43 -20.28 0.03 -2.56
N LEU A 44 -19.28 -0.24 -3.41
CA LEU A 44 -19.45 -0.34 -4.85
C LEU A 44 -20.50 -1.39 -5.23
N LYS A 45 -20.49 -2.56 -4.59
CA LYS A 45 -21.50 -3.60 -4.81
C LYS A 45 -22.90 -3.14 -4.41
N SER A 46 -23.03 -2.45 -3.27
CA SER A 46 -24.30 -1.88 -2.80
C SER A 46 -24.85 -0.84 -3.79
N GLN A 47 -24.00 0.07 -4.27
CA GLN A 47 -24.39 1.09 -5.24
C GLN A 47 -24.79 0.47 -6.59
N ARG A 48 -24.07 -0.56 -7.05
CA ARG A 48 -24.44 -1.29 -8.28
C ARG A 48 -25.79 -2.01 -8.22
N GLN A 49 -26.30 -2.33 -7.04
CA GLN A 49 -27.63 -2.89 -6.88
C GLN A 49 -28.73 -1.83 -6.96
N LYS A 50 -28.40 -0.57 -6.65
CA LYS A 50 -29.33 0.57 -6.64
C LYS A 50 -29.40 1.31 -7.97
N HIS A 51 -28.32 1.24 -8.75
CA HIS A 51 -28.14 2.03 -9.96
C HIS A 51 -28.16 1.17 -11.23
N SER A 52 -28.52 1.79 -12.37
CA SER A 52 -28.49 1.15 -13.67
C SER A 52 -27.06 0.84 -14.13
N LYS A 53 -26.89 -0.04 -15.15
CA LYS A 53 -25.55 -0.35 -15.69
C LYS A 53 -24.79 0.88 -16.20
N SER A 54 -25.48 1.90 -16.70
CA SER A 54 -24.85 3.16 -17.15
C SER A 54 -24.32 4.01 -16.01
N GLU A 55 -24.87 3.85 -14.81
CA GLU A 55 -24.50 4.57 -13.58
C GLU A 55 -23.65 3.70 -12.65
N SER A 56 -23.26 2.51 -13.12
CA SER A 56 -22.38 1.63 -12.38
C SER A 56 -20.95 2.12 -12.52
N GLY A 57 -20.36 2.48 -11.37
CA GLY A 57 -18.99 2.91 -11.28
C GLY A 57 -17.99 1.89 -11.85
N ARG A 58 -16.97 2.38 -12.53
CA ARG A 58 -16.00 1.56 -13.29
C ARG A 58 -14.58 1.64 -12.72
N ILE A 59 -14.41 2.25 -11.57
CA ILE A 59 -13.10 2.34 -10.92
C ILE A 59 -12.91 1.15 -9.99
N GLY A 60 -11.73 0.54 -10.07
CA GLY A 60 -11.36 -0.59 -9.23
C GLY A 60 -10.08 -0.28 -8.48
N VAL A 61 -9.95 -0.83 -7.28
CA VAL A 61 -8.72 -0.79 -6.48
C VAL A 61 -8.27 -2.19 -6.11
N ARG A 62 -6.95 -2.37 -6.05
CA ARG A 62 -6.33 -3.63 -5.60
C ARG A 62 -5.05 -3.38 -4.80
N ILE A 63 -4.75 -4.35 -3.94
CA ILE A 63 -3.44 -4.49 -3.30
C ILE A 63 -2.66 -5.54 -4.09
N ARG A 64 -1.40 -5.24 -4.39
CA ARG A 64 -0.46 -6.21 -5.00
C ARG A 64 0.75 -6.41 -4.11
N CYS A 65 1.10 -7.66 -3.90
CA CYS A 65 2.40 -8.08 -3.36
C CYS A 65 3.17 -8.69 -4.52
N ARG A 66 4.42 -8.29 -4.74
CA ARG A 66 5.28 -8.94 -5.72
C ARG A 66 6.28 -9.79 -4.98
N GLU A 67 6.58 -10.98 -5.47
CA GLU A 67 7.51 -11.93 -4.85
C GLU A 67 8.88 -11.30 -4.53
N ASN A 68 9.33 -10.37 -5.38
CA ASN A 68 10.61 -9.66 -5.22
C ASN A 68 10.49 -8.28 -4.54
N GLN A 69 9.30 -7.91 -4.07
CA GLN A 69 9.08 -6.66 -3.33
C GLN A 69 8.67 -6.99 -1.90
N ARG A 70 9.50 -6.59 -0.94
CA ARG A 70 9.23 -6.71 0.50
C ARG A 70 8.09 -5.78 0.99
N ALA A 71 7.39 -5.13 0.08
CA ALA A 71 6.28 -4.22 0.36
C ALA A 71 5.19 -4.39 -0.69
N PHE A 72 3.97 -4.01 -0.33
CA PHE A 72 2.81 -4.04 -1.22
C PHE A 72 2.62 -2.70 -1.93
N SER A 73 1.79 -2.71 -2.98
CA SER A 73 1.33 -1.51 -3.68
C SER A 73 -0.19 -1.45 -3.73
N ILE A 74 -0.74 -0.25 -3.56
CA ILE A 74 -2.17 0.04 -3.74
C ILE A 74 -2.36 0.68 -5.11
N GLU A 75 -3.09 0.01 -5.99
CA GLU A 75 -3.26 0.40 -7.39
C GLU A 75 -4.73 0.63 -7.73
N TRP A 76 -5.03 1.83 -8.24
CA TRP A 76 -6.27 2.08 -8.97
C TRP A 76 -6.16 1.55 -10.40
N TYR A 77 -7.28 1.10 -10.95
CA TYR A 77 -7.42 0.65 -12.32
C TYR A 77 -8.84 0.92 -12.83
N ARG A 78 -9.02 0.91 -14.14
CA ARG A 78 -10.36 0.92 -14.74
C ARG A 78 -10.83 -0.48 -15.04
N MET A 79 -12.06 -0.78 -14.65
CA MET A 79 -12.77 -1.97 -15.11
C MET A 79 -13.22 -1.73 -16.55
N ALA A 80 -12.60 -2.44 -17.47
CA ALA A 80 -12.96 -2.41 -18.88
C ALA A 80 -13.27 -3.83 -19.36
N THR A 81 -13.75 -3.95 -20.59
CA THR A 81 -13.92 -5.24 -21.24
C THR A 81 -13.14 -5.27 -22.54
N LEU A 82 -12.56 -6.43 -22.84
CA LEU A 82 -11.84 -6.68 -24.08
C LEU A 82 -12.57 -7.79 -24.84
N ARG A 83 -12.86 -7.55 -26.12
CA ARG A 83 -13.39 -8.58 -27.01
C ARG A 83 -12.23 -9.35 -27.63
N GLN A 84 -12.16 -10.65 -27.36
CA GLN A 84 -11.12 -11.55 -27.89
C GLN A 84 -11.77 -12.87 -28.31
N ASN A 85 -11.54 -13.30 -29.56
CA ASN A 85 -12.07 -14.54 -30.13
C ASN A 85 -13.60 -14.68 -29.96
N GLY A 86 -14.34 -13.60 -30.22
CA GLY A 86 -15.81 -13.58 -30.08
C GLY A 86 -16.33 -13.50 -28.65
N GLN A 87 -15.47 -13.63 -27.63
CA GLN A 87 -15.84 -13.56 -26.21
C GLN A 87 -15.46 -12.20 -25.60
N THR A 88 -16.31 -11.67 -24.73
CA THR A 88 -16.05 -10.45 -23.97
C THR A 88 -15.49 -10.81 -22.60
N LYS A 89 -14.25 -10.39 -22.30
CA LYS A 89 -13.58 -10.65 -21.02
C LYS A 89 -13.39 -9.36 -20.23
N PRO A 90 -13.63 -9.35 -18.91
CA PRO A 90 -13.28 -8.21 -18.07
C PRO A 90 -11.76 -8.08 -17.97
N ILE A 91 -11.27 -6.85 -18.05
CA ILE A 91 -9.85 -6.51 -17.92
C ILE A 91 -9.69 -5.36 -16.92
N ALA A 92 -8.56 -5.35 -16.22
CA ALA A 92 -8.13 -4.24 -15.39
C ALA A 92 -7.18 -3.34 -16.21
N GLN A 93 -7.71 -2.24 -16.74
CA GLN A 93 -6.91 -1.28 -17.48
C GLN A 93 -6.07 -0.46 -16.49
N TYR A 94 -4.75 -0.51 -16.69
CA TYR A 94 -3.78 0.13 -15.82
C TYR A 94 -3.91 1.66 -15.82
N VAL A 95 -3.80 2.25 -14.64
CA VAL A 95 -3.78 3.71 -14.44
C VAL A 95 -2.39 4.08 -13.92
N LYS A 96 -1.75 5.05 -14.60
CA LYS A 96 -0.46 5.58 -14.15
C LYS A 96 -0.67 6.51 -12.95
N LYS A 97 -0.03 6.21 -11.82
CA LYS A 97 0.01 7.09 -10.63
C LYS A 97 0.74 8.41 -10.89
N GLY A 98 1.78 8.40 -11.72
CA GLY A 98 2.68 9.56 -11.83
C GLY A 98 3.53 9.79 -10.58
N ARG A 99 4.01 11.02 -10.40
CA ARG A 99 4.89 11.45 -9.28
C ARG A 99 4.09 11.67 -7.99
N GLY A 100 4.76 11.62 -6.84
CA GLY A 100 4.14 11.81 -5.52
C GLY A 100 3.39 10.57 -5.01
N TYR A 101 2.61 10.71 -3.95
CA TYR A 101 1.90 9.59 -3.30
C TYR A 101 0.44 9.46 -3.73
N ARG A 102 -0.14 10.53 -4.31
CA ARG A 102 -1.52 10.57 -4.79
C ARG A 102 -1.62 10.26 -6.28
N TYR A 103 -2.64 9.52 -6.70
CA TYR A 103 -3.03 9.37 -8.11
C TYR A 103 -3.66 10.67 -8.63
N PRO A 104 -3.42 11.05 -9.89
CA PRO A 104 -4.11 12.16 -10.53
C PRO A 104 -5.54 11.73 -10.88
N LEU A 105 -6.48 12.04 -9.99
CA LEU A 105 -7.87 11.57 -10.09
C LEU A 105 -8.66 12.22 -11.23
N GLY A 106 -8.34 13.45 -11.64
CA GLY A 106 -9.13 14.16 -12.66
C GLY A 106 -9.28 13.38 -13.98
N ASN A 107 -8.19 12.79 -14.48
CA ASN A 107 -8.27 11.93 -15.65
C ASN A 107 -8.87 10.56 -15.34
N LEU A 108 -8.70 10.02 -14.13
CA LEU A 108 -9.21 8.72 -13.72
C LEU A 108 -10.74 8.71 -13.64
N LEU A 109 -11.32 9.74 -13.03
CA LEU A 109 -12.74 9.87 -12.71
C LEU A 109 -13.56 10.47 -13.85
N LYS A 110 -12.94 10.81 -14.98
CA LYS A 110 -13.63 11.41 -16.12
C LYS A 110 -14.73 10.46 -16.65
N GLY A 111 -15.98 10.90 -16.52
CA GLY A 111 -17.15 10.15 -16.98
C GLY A 111 -17.68 9.12 -15.98
N GLU A 112 -17.12 9.07 -14.77
CA GLU A 112 -17.64 8.25 -13.68
C GLU A 112 -18.75 8.99 -12.91
N PRO A 113 -19.67 8.26 -12.25
CA PRO A 113 -20.72 8.87 -11.44
C PRO A 113 -20.15 9.69 -10.27
N ALA A 114 -20.83 10.78 -9.89
CA ALA A 114 -20.43 11.64 -8.79
C ALA A 114 -20.21 10.87 -7.46
N TRP A 115 -21.09 9.92 -7.15
CA TRP A 115 -20.96 9.09 -5.94
C TRP A 115 -19.68 8.22 -5.95
N GLU A 116 -19.23 7.75 -7.12
CA GLU A 116 -17.98 6.98 -7.19
C GLU A 116 -16.78 7.90 -7.13
N ALA A 117 -16.87 9.08 -7.74
CA ALA A 117 -15.82 10.10 -7.66
C ALA A 117 -15.56 10.52 -6.21
N GLU A 118 -16.61 10.83 -5.44
CA GLU A 118 -16.51 11.17 -4.02
C GLU A 118 -15.87 10.05 -3.21
N LEU A 119 -16.34 8.81 -3.38
CA LEU A 119 -15.81 7.64 -2.69
C LEU A 119 -14.32 7.40 -3.02
N VAL A 120 -13.94 7.53 -4.29
CA VAL A 120 -12.54 7.36 -4.73
C VAL A 120 -11.67 8.50 -4.20
N GLU A 121 -12.17 9.73 -4.15
CA GLU A 121 -11.42 10.88 -3.63
C GLU A 121 -11.11 10.75 -2.13
N GLU A 122 -12.09 10.31 -1.34
CA GLU A 122 -11.94 10.03 0.09
C GLU A 122 -10.89 8.93 0.30
N LEU A 123 -11.07 7.77 -0.33
CA LEU A 123 -10.15 6.64 -0.17
C LEU A 123 -8.74 6.94 -0.68
N GLU A 124 -8.61 7.69 -1.76
CA GLU A 124 -7.30 8.04 -2.28
C GLU A 124 -6.52 8.97 -1.34
N THR A 125 -7.21 9.76 -0.50
CA THR A 125 -6.56 10.53 0.56
C THR A 125 -5.89 9.60 1.56
N GLU A 126 -6.60 8.58 2.03
CA GLU A 126 -6.07 7.55 2.94
C GLU A 126 -4.95 6.73 2.27
N PHE A 127 -5.14 6.30 1.02
CA PHE A 127 -4.12 5.54 0.31
C PHE A 127 -2.87 6.35 0.02
N ALA A 128 -2.98 7.66 -0.25
CA ALA A 128 -1.81 8.52 -0.40
C ALA A 128 -1.00 8.58 0.91
N HIS A 129 -1.67 8.64 2.06
CA HIS A 129 -1.02 8.62 3.36
C HIS A 129 -0.33 7.27 3.64
N ILE A 130 -1.00 6.14 3.35
CA ILE A 130 -0.40 4.80 3.49
C ILE A 130 0.83 4.66 2.57
N ARG A 131 0.73 5.08 1.30
CA ARG A 131 1.86 5.04 0.36
C ARG A 131 3.04 5.90 0.83
N GLN A 132 2.77 7.04 1.46
CA GLN A 132 3.80 7.88 2.06
C GLN A 132 4.51 7.17 3.21
N GLN A 133 3.76 6.56 4.14
CA GLN A 133 4.35 5.79 5.24
C GLN A 133 5.20 4.62 4.73
N LEU A 134 4.72 3.87 3.74
CA LEU A 134 5.47 2.78 3.12
C LEU A 134 6.81 3.24 2.51
N ASP A 135 6.82 4.39 1.83
CA ASP A 135 8.06 4.96 1.27
C ASP A 135 9.06 5.32 2.37
N ARG A 136 8.60 5.87 3.50
CA ARG A 136 9.47 6.19 4.64
C ARG A 136 10.02 4.93 5.32
N LEU A 137 9.18 3.92 5.53
CA LEU A 137 9.59 2.63 6.07
C LEU A 137 10.61 1.93 5.16
N GLY A 138 10.38 1.96 3.84
CA GLY A 138 11.34 1.45 2.86
C GLY A 138 12.71 2.13 2.98
N LYS A 139 12.74 3.46 3.13
CA LYS A 139 13.98 4.22 3.32
C LYS A 139 14.72 3.87 4.61
N ILE A 140 13.99 3.66 5.71
CA ILE A 140 14.58 3.22 6.98
C ILE A 140 15.24 1.86 6.81
N ARG A 141 14.49 0.87 6.28
CA ARG A 141 15.02 -0.47 5.99
C ARG A 141 16.27 -0.40 5.13
N ASP A 142 16.21 0.34 4.01
CA ASP A 142 17.32 0.41 3.07
C ASP A 142 18.56 1.07 3.69
N ALA A 143 18.37 2.04 4.60
CA ALA A 143 19.46 2.65 5.36
C ALA A 143 20.12 1.64 6.32
N VAL A 144 19.32 0.90 7.10
CA VAL A 144 19.83 -0.13 8.01
C VAL A 144 20.58 -1.22 7.24
N GLN A 145 20.01 -1.72 6.14
CA GLN A 145 20.65 -2.74 5.31
C GLN A 145 21.97 -2.27 4.70
N ARG A 146 22.07 -1.00 4.29
CA ARG A 146 23.35 -0.44 3.81
C ARG A 146 24.38 -0.36 4.93
N TYR A 147 23.97 0.01 6.13
CA TYR A 147 24.84 0.07 7.30
C TYR A 147 25.39 -1.32 7.68
N CYS A 148 24.51 -2.33 7.82
CA CYS A 148 24.93 -3.70 8.12
C CYS A 148 25.96 -4.23 7.11
N LYS A 149 25.75 -3.96 5.81
CA LYS A 149 26.70 -4.37 4.76
C LYS A 149 28.10 -3.76 4.92
N VAL A 150 28.21 -2.54 5.46
CA VAL A 150 29.51 -1.89 5.70
C VAL A 150 30.23 -2.54 6.87
N ILE A 151 29.52 -2.85 7.95
CA ILE A 151 30.10 -3.53 9.12
C ILE A 151 30.55 -4.94 8.75
N ASP A 152 29.68 -5.71 8.09
CA ASP A 152 29.99 -7.08 7.65
C ASP A 152 31.20 -7.13 6.70
N ALA A 153 31.40 -6.08 5.91
CA ALA A 153 32.57 -5.95 5.04
C ALA A 153 33.83 -5.68 5.86
N ASN A 154 33.79 -4.76 6.83
CA ASN A 154 34.92 -4.42 7.68
C ASN A 154 35.38 -5.61 8.54
N ASP A 155 34.46 -6.41 9.07
CA ASP A 155 34.79 -7.61 9.85
C ASP A 155 35.52 -8.67 9.01
N LYS A 156 35.31 -8.69 7.69
CA LYS A 156 36.03 -9.59 6.76
C LYS A 156 37.42 -9.10 6.36
N PHE A 157 37.77 -7.84 6.60
CA PHE A 157 39.08 -7.28 6.26
C PHE A 157 40.04 -7.21 7.46
N ILE A 158 39.55 -7.42 8.68
CA ILE A 158 40.35 -7.41 9.92
C ILE A 158 40.64 -8.84 10.42
N GLY A 159 40.06 -9.87 9.77
CA GLY A 159 40.28 -11.30 10.06
C GLY A 159 41.34 -11.95 9.19
#